data_AF-A0A937K0D3-F1
#
_entry.id   AF-A0A937K0D3-F1
#
_cell.length_a   1.000
_cell.length_b   1.000
_cell.length_c   1.000
_cell.angle_alpha   90.00
_cell.angle_beta   90.00
_cell.angle_gamma   90.00
#
_symmetry.space_group_name_H-M   'P 1'
#
loop_
_entity.id
_entity.type
_entity.pdbx_description
1 polymer ?
#
loop_
_entity_poly.entity_id
_entity_poly.type
_entity_poly.pdbx_seq_one_letter_code
_entity_poly.pdbx_strand_id
1 'polypeptide(L)'
;MIKKLEIIFVVLFLHGILLRFISLEWSNELIIVSGIMLFVIYLLFGFSIFTNVSPKSIFKGGFKGTPVWQIVISIWSGLVMVVSMSGLLFRVLLLTGADEMLILAVMSVSVTTIFVALMMLFKKQYLDPFYTRFFKRMIPALIFSLIFVGISSADLYYIYTKDNPEEAERIKQKMERREAERNR
;
A
#
# COMPACT_ATOMS: atom_id res chain seq x y z
N MET A 1 -14.53 -9.29 -12.36
CA MET A 1 -14.41 -7.88 -12.82
C MET A 1 -13.50 -7.08 -11.90
N ILE A 2 -13.83 -6.93 -10.61
CA ILE A 2 -13.03 -6.10 -9.67
C ILE A 2 -11.56 -6.54 -9.54
N LYS A 3 -11.28 -7.85 -9.49
CA LYS A 3 -9.89 -8.34 -9.45
C LYS A 3 -9.05 -7.92 -10.66
N LYS A 4 -9.68 -7.78 -11.84
CA LYS A 4 -8.99 -7.31 -13.04
C LYS A 4 -8.72 -5.80 -12.94
N LEU A 5 -9.70 -5.04 -12.46
CA LEU A 5 -9.54 -3.60 -12.20
C LEU A 5 -8.42 -3.33 -11.20
N GLU A 6 -8.37 -4.08 -10.10
CA GLU A 6 -7.29 -4.00 -9.11
C GLU A 6 -5.92 -4.18 -9.77
N ILE A 7 -5.73 -5.23 -10.58
CA ILE A 7 -4.45 -5.47 -11.28
C ILE A 7 -4.13 -4.31 -12.22
N ILE A 8 -5.11 -3.82 -12.99
CA ILE A 8 -4.91 -2.67 -13.89
C ILE A 8 -4.41 -1.45 -13.10
N PHE A 9 -5.07 -1.11 -11.99
CA PHE A 9 -4.67 0.05 -11.19
C PHE A 9 -3.34 -0.17 -10.46
N VAL A 10 -3.02 -1.39 -10.02
CA VAL A 10 -1.68 -1.71 -9.48
C VAL A 10 -0.62 -1.48 -10.56
N VAL A 11 -0.84 -1.97 -11.78
CA VAL A 11 0.12 -1.79 -12.89
C VAL A 11 0.25 -0.31 -13.23
N LEU A 12 -0.85 0.45 -13.31
CA LEU A 12 -0.81 1.90 -13.56
C LEU A 12 -0.09 2.67 -12.45
N PHE A 13 -0.30 2.28 -11.19
CA PHE A 13 0.36 2.89 -10.04
C PHE A 13 1.87 2.65 -10.08
N LEU A 14 2.29 1.40 -10.30
CA LEU A 14 3.69 1.05 -10.46
C LEU A 14 4.32 1.74 -11.67
N HIS A 15 3.59 1.84 -12.78
CA HIS A 15 4.05 2.54 -13.96
C HIS A 15 4.23 4.03 -13.69
N GLY A 16 3.28 4.67 -12.98
CA GLY A 16 3.41 6.05 -12.54
C GLY A 16 4.65 6.28 -11.65
N ILE A 17 4.94 5.36 -10.72
CA ILE A 17 6.16 5.40 -9.92
C ILE A 17 7.41 5.34 -10.81
N LEU A 18 7.45 4.42 -11.78
CA LEU A 18 8.58 4.30 -12.71
C LEU A 18 8.75 5.58 -13.55
N LEU A 19 7.66 6.18 -14.01
CA LEU A 19 7.68 7.45 -14.75
C LEU A 19 8.17 8.61 -13.86
N ARG A 20 7.86 8.57 -12.56
CA ARG A 20 8.36 9.56 -11.60
C ARG A 20 9.88 9.48 -11.44
N PHE A 21 10.45 8.28 -11.48
CA PHE A 21 11.90 8.07 -11.42
C PHE A 21 12.67 8.61 -12.63
N ILE A 22 12.01 8.83 -13.77
CA ILE A 22 12.58 9.46 -14.97
C ILE A 22 12.12 10.93 -15.14
N SER A 23 11.63 11.55 -14.07
CA SER A 23 11.22 12.96 -14.02
C SER A 23 10.13 13.38 -15.01
N LEU A 24 9.22 12.47 -15.40
CA LEU A 24 8.15 12.83 -16.34
C LEU A 24 7.06 13.66 -15.65
N GLU A 25 6.68 14.80 -16.23
CA GLU A 25 5.76 15.78 -15.60
C GLU A 25 4.41 15.17 -15.17
N TRP A 26 3.82 14.30 -16.00
CA TRP A 26 2.49 13.71 -15.77
C TRP A 26 2.47 12.49 -14.81
N SER A 27 3.62 12.14 -14.22
CA SER A 27 3.72 10.95 -13.37
C SER A 27 2.87 11.07 -12.11
N ASN A 28 2.76 12.29 -11.57
CA ASN A 28 2.09 12.53 -10.28
C ASN A 28 0.59 12.29 -10.39
N GLU A 29 -0.05 12.81 -11.43
CA GLU A 29 -1.47 12.64 -11.69
C GLU A 29 -1.80 11.16 -11.86
N LEU A 30 -0.95 10.42 -12.59
CA LEU A 30 -1.13 8.98 -12.78
C LEU A 30 -1.02 8.21 -11.46
N ILE A 31 -0.03 8.54 -10.62
CA ILE A 31 0.14 7.96 -9.28
C ILE A 31 -1.08 8.26 -8.40
N ILE A 32 -1.55 9.51 -8.39
CA ILE A 32 -2.68 9.95 -7.56
C ILE A 32 -3.96 9.24 -7.98
N VAL A 33 -4.31 9.27 -9.27
CA VAL A 33 -5.55 8.67 -9.77
C VAL A 33 -5.56 7.16 -9.55
N SER A 34 -4.47 6.47 -9.87
CA SER A 34 -4.38 5.02 -9.68
C SER A 34 -4.36 4.63 -8.19
N GLY A 35 -3.65 5.38 -7.35
CA GLY A 35 -3.59 5.17 -5.91
C GLY A 35 -4.94 5.38 -5.23
N ILE A 36 -5.67 6.44 -5.58
CA ILE A 36 -7.02 6.71 -5.06
C ILE A 36 -7.99 5.60 -5.52
N MET A 37 -7.90 5.15 -6.77
CA MET A 37 -8.75 4.05 -7.24
C MET A 37 -8.47 2.75 -6.48
N LEU A 38 -7.20 2.42 -6.19
CA LEU A 38 -6.86 1.29 -5.34
C LEU A 38 -7.39 1.45 -3.92
N PHE A 39 -7.25 2.63 -3.33
CA PHE A 39 -7.81 2.97 -2.02
C PHE A 39 -9.32 2.69 -1.99
N VAL A 40 -10.08 3.20 -2.96
CA VAL A 40 -11.53 2.99 -3.05
C VAL A 40 -11.87 1.52 -3.26
N ILE A 41 -11.12 0.79 -4.09
CA ILE A 41 -11.32 -0.64 -4.31
C ILE A 41 -11.16 -1.42 -3.01
N TYR A 42 -10.09 -1.18 -2.23
CA TYR A 42 -9.88 -1.89 -0.97
C TYR A 42 -10.87 -1.48 0.12
N LEU A 43 -11.27 -0.22 0.15
CA LEU A 43 -12.27 0.28 1.10
C LEU A 43 -13.64 -0.35 0.87
N LEU A 44 -14.12 -0.37 -0.37
CA LEU A 44 -15.46 -0.86 -0.70
C LEU A 44 -15.53 -2.38 -0.90
N PHE A 45 -14.47 -2.98 -1.46
CA PHE A 45 -14.48 -4.37 -1.88
C PHE A 45 -13.47 -5.26 -1.16
N GLY A 46 -12.81 -4.78 -0.10
CA GLY A 46 -11.84 -5.55 0.69
C GLY A 46 -12.37 -6.94 1.05
N PHE A 47 -13.58 -7.01 1.63
CA PHE A 47 -14.21 -8.30 1.94
C PHE A 47 -14.31 -9.25 0.73
N SER A 48 -14.81 -8.75 -0.41
CA SER A 48 -14.97 -9.54 -1.64
C SER A 48 -13.63 -10.01 -2.22
N ILE A 49 -12.61 -9.15 -2.13
CA ILE A 49 -11.26 -9.39 -2.66
C ILE A 49 -10.58 -10.54 -1.92
N PHE A 50 -10.71 -10.60 -0.59
CA PHE A 50 -10.06 -11.62 0.24
C PHE A 50 -10.87 -12.92 0.34
N THR A 51 -12.21 -12.86 0.45
CA THR A 51 -13.06 -14.05 0.57
C THR A 51 -13.41 -14.74 -0.74
N ASN A 52 -13.22 -14.09 -1.90
CA ASN A 52 -13.71 -14.53 -3.22
C ASN A 52 -15.24 -14.56 -3.35
N VAL A 53 -15.99 -14.01 -2.39
CA VAL A 53 -17.44 -13.84 -2.52
C VAL A 53 -17.71 -12.69 -3.48
N SER A 54 -18.60 -12.92 -4.46
CA SER A 54 -18.93 -11.87 -5.44
C SER A 54 -19.68 -10.72 -4.76
N PRO A 55 -19.44 -9.44 -5.11
CA PRO A 55 -20.16 -8.32 -4.48
C PRO A 55 -21.68 -8.43 -4.64
N LYS A 56 -22.12 -8.91 -5.81
CA LYS A 56 -23.54 -9.14 -6.11
C LYS A 56 -24.17 -10.19 -5.19
N SER A 57 -23.40 -11.20 -4.78
CA SER A 57 -23.90 -12.24 -3.88
C SER A 57 -23.92 -11.80 -2.42
N ILE A 58 -23.16 -10.78 -2.01
CA ILE A 58 -23.17 -10.26 -0.63
C ILE A 58 -24.58 -9.80 -0.26
N PHE A 59 -25.21 -8.98 -1.10
CA PHE A 59 -26.58 -8.50 -0.88
C PHE A 59 -27.65 -9.59 -0.92
N LYS A 60 -27.30 -10.78 -1.45
CA LYS A 60 -28.21 -11.94 -1.54
C LYS A 60 -27.91 -13.02 -0.49
N GLY A 61 -27.11 -12.71 0.54
CA GLY A 61 -26.76 -13.67 1.59
C GLY A 61 -25.74 -14.73 1.18
N GLY A 62 -24.96 -14.49 0.12
CA GLY A 62 -23.93 -15.40 -0.40
C GLY A 62 -22.71 -15.61 0.51
N PHE A 63 -22.73 -15.05 1.72
CA PHE A 63 -21.72 -15.25 2.76
C PHE A 63 -22.11 -16.36 3.77
N LYS A 64 -23.29 -17.00 3.63
CA LYS A 64 -23.79 -18.04 4.56
C LYS A 64 -22.88 -19.27 4.72
N GLY A 65 -21.95 -19.52 3.79
CA GLY A 65 -20.96 -20.59 3.89
C GLY A 65 -19.57 -20.13 4.35
N THR A 66 -19.38 -18.84 4.62
CA THR A 66 -18.08 -18.29 5.03
C THR A 66 -18.04 -18.20 6.56
N PRO A 67 -17.04 -18.79 7.22
CA PRO A 67 -16.95 -18.71 8.68
C PRO A 67 -16.71 -17.26 9.11
N VAL A 68 -17.34 -16.85 10.21
CA VAL A 68 -17.36 -15.45 10.69
C VAL A 68 -15.95 -14.86 10.83
N TRP A 69 -14.97 -15.66 11.29
CA TRP A 69 -13.59 -15.21 11.42
C TRP A 69 -12.96 -14.81 10.08
N GLN A 70 -13.27 -15.50 8.97
CA GLN A 70 -12.79 -15.12 7.63
C GLN A 70 -13.41 -13.79 7.18
N ILE A 71 -14.66 -13.54 7.56
CA ILE A 71 -15.36 -12.28 7.26
C ILE A 71 -14.65 -11.12 7.96
N VAL A 72 -14.44 -11.24 9.28
CA VAL A 72 -13.78 -10.21 10.09
C VAL A 72 -12.38 -9.92 9.56
N ILE A 73 -11.57 -10.96 9.31
CA ILE A 73 -10.21 -10.78 8.80
C ILE A 73 -10.22 -10.15 7.42
N SER A 74 -11.16 -10.51 6.55
CA SER A 74 -11.21 -9.93 5.19
C SER A 74 -11.55 -8.45 5.20
N ILE A 75 -12.46 -8.03 6.08
CA ILE A 75 -12.80 -6.61 6.26
C ILE A 75 -11.58 -5.87 6.83
N TRP A 76 -10.99 -6.40 7.89
CA TRP A 76 -9.80 -5.83 8.53
C TRP A 76 -8.63 -5.70 7.55
N SER A 77 -8.37 -6.74 6.76
CA SER A 77 -7.33 -6.74 5.72
C SER A 77 -7.58 -5.70 4.64
N GLY A 78 -8.86 -5.45 4.30
CA GLY A 78 -9.25 -4.35 3.42
C GLY A 78 -8.79 -3.00 3.97
N LEU A 79 -9.09 -2.73 5.25
CA LEU A 79 -8.66 -1.49 5.92
C LEU A 79 -7.14 -1.38 6.01
N VAL A 80 -6.44 -2.47 6.30
CA VAL A 80 -4.98 -2.49 6.33
C VAL A 80 -4.38 -2.19 4.96
N MET A 81 -4.97 -2.71 3.88
CA MET A 81 -4.55 -2.37 2.51
C MET A 81 -4.81 -0.90 2.19
N VAL A 82 -5.91 -0.32 2.68
CA VAL A 82 -6.21 1.12 2.55
C VAL A 82 -5.12 1.97 3.23
N VAL A 83 -4.74 1.62 4.45
CA VAL A 83 -3.63 2.29 5.17
C VAL A 83 -2.31 2.12 4.40
N SER A 84 -2.04 0.91 3.88
CA SER A 84 -0.83 0.62 3.11
C SER A 84 -0.73 1.46 1.83
N MET A 85 -1.81 1.51 1.04
CA MET A 85 -1.86 2.34 -0.17
C MET A 85 -1.71 3.82 0.15
N SER A 86 -2.28 4.28 1.26
CA SER A 86 -2.16 5.68 1.71
C SER A 86 -0.71 6.02 2.08
N GLY A 87 -0.05 5.16 2.87
CA GLY A 87 1.35 5.34 3.25
C GLY A 87 2.28 5.36 2.04
N LEU A 88 2.08 4.44 1.09
CA LEU A 88 2.83 4.43 -0.17
C LEU A 88 2.59 5.69 -1.00
N LEU A 89 1.34 6.15 -1.11
CA LEU A 89 0.99 7.36 -1.85
C LEU A 89 1.66 8.59 -1.25
N PHE A 90 1.60 8.74 0.07
CA PHE A 90 2.28 9.83 0.79
C PHE A 90 3.79 9.78 0.57
N ARG A 91 4.38 8.57 0.62
CA ARG A 91 5.82 8.40 0.41
C ARG A 91 6.26 8.77 -0.99
N VAL A 92 5.60 8.22 -2.00
CA VAL A 92 5.97 8.42 -3.40
C VAL A 92 5.84 9.89 -3.81
N LEU A 93 4.81 10.57 -3.32
CA LEU A 93 4.55 11.98 -3.61
C LEU A 93 5.27 12.95 -2.67
N LEU A 94 6.08 12.44 -1.73
CA LEU A 94 6.82 13.24 -0.74
C LEU A 94 5.91 14.20 0.04
N LEU A 95 4.71 13.74 0.41
CA LEU A 95 3.77 14.51 1.20
C LEU A 95 4.25 14.65 2.65
N THR A 96 3.76 15.67 3.34
CA THR A 96 4.04 15.86 4.76
C THR A 96 3.49 14.69 5.59
N GLY A 97 4.31 14.14 6.49
CA GLY A 97 3.95 12.96 7.27
C GLY A 97 4.19 11.62 6.57
N ALA A 98 4.92 11.62 5.45
CA ALA A 98 5.15 10.42 4.65
C ALA A 98 5.85 9.29 5.41
N ASP A 99 6.87 9.62 6.23
CA ASP A 99 7.60 8.63 7.02
C ASP A 99 6.67 7.97 8.05
N GLU A 100 5.91 8.77 8.79
CA GLU A 100 4.98 8.31 9.81
C GLU A 100 3.87 7.44 9.22
N MET A 101 3.29 7.87 8.09
CA MET A 101 2.24 7.11 7.40
C MET A 101 2.76 5.79 6.82
N LEU A 102 3.99 5.79 6.30
CA LEU A 102 4.59 4.57 5.77
C LEU A 102 4.98 3.58 6.87
N ILE A 103 5.48 4.07 8.01
CA ILE A 103 5.74 3.23 9.19
C ILE A 103 4.43 2.61 9.68
N LEU A 104 3.35 3.39 9.79
CA LEU A 104 2.03 2.89 10.17
C LEU A 104 1.53 1.81 9.19
N ALA A 105 1.72 2.03 7.89
CA ALA A 105 1.42 1.05 6.86
C ALA A 105 2.21 -0.26 7.05
N VAL A 106 3.53 -0.19 7.21
CA VAL A 106 4.38 -1.37 7.41
C VAL A 106 3.99 -2.11 8.69
N MET A 107 3.77 -1.40 9.80
CA MET A 107 3.37 -2.01 11.06
C MET A 107 2.02 -2.71 10.95
N SER A 108 1.00 -2.04 10.41
CA SER A 108 -0.35 -2.60 10.28
C SER A 108 -0.39 -3.83 9.37
N VAL A 109 0.32 -3.80 8.23
CA VAL A 109 0.45 -4.95 7.33
C VAL A 109 1.20 -6.08 8.03
N SER A 110 2.35 -5.82 8.66
CA SER A 110 3.17 -6.83 9.32
C SER A 110 2.42 -7.53 10.44
N VAL A 111 1.80 -6.77 11.35
CA VAL A 111 1.03 -7.32 12.47
C VAL A 111 -0.12 -8.19 11.95
N THR A 112 -0.86 -7.70 10.95
CA THR A 112 -1.98 -8.46 10.37
C THR A 112 -1.50 -9.73 9.67
N THR A 113 -0.41 -9.66 8.91
CA THR A 113 0.19 -10.81 8.22
C THR A 113 0.68 -11.86 9.22
N ILE A 114 1.38 -11.46 10.28
CA ILE A 114 1.85 -12.36 11.35
C ILE A 114 0.65 -13.01 12.05
N PHE A 115 -0.35 -12.23 12.44
CA PHE A 115 -1.55 -12.74 13.10
C PHE A 115 -2.27 -13.80 12.24
N VAL A 116 -2.49 -13.52 10.96
CA VAL A 116 -3.13 -14.48 10.05
C VAL A 116 -2.26 -15.71 9.80
N ALA A 117 -0.93 -15.56 9.72
CA ALA A 117 -0.01 -16.69 9.62
C ALA A 117 -0.09 -17.60 10.85
N LEU A 118 -0.07 -17.02 12.05
CA LEU A 118 -0.22 -17.78 13.30
C LEU A 118 -1.54 -18.54 13.32
N MET A 119 -2.65 -17.90 12.94
CA MET A 119 -3.93 -18.62 12.88
C MET A 119 -3.93 -19.78 11.87
N MET A 120 -3.31 -19.59 10.70
CA MET A 120 -3.16 -20.64 9.69
C MET A 120 -2.41 -21.85 10.26
N LEU A 121 -1.32 -21.59 11.00
CA LEU A 121 -0.53 -22.62 11.68
C LEU A 121 -1.36 -23.35 12.74
N PHE A 122 -2.03 -22.62 13.65
CA PHE A 122 -2.79 -23.22 14.74
C PHE A 122 -4.00 -24.04 14.26
N LYS A 123 -4.69 -23.58 13.20
CA LYS A 123 -5.83 -24.31 12.63
C LYS A 123 -5.40 -25.44 11.67
N LYS A 124 -4.11 -25.59 11.39
CA LYS A 124 -3.54 -26.54 10.40
C LYS A 124 -4.18 -26.42 9.01
N GLN A 125 -4.55 -25.20 8.60
CA GLN A 125 -5.30 -24.92 7.36
C GLN A 125 -4.37 -24.47 6.21
N TYR A 126 -3.19 -25.06 6.09
CA TYR A 126 -2.16 -24.65 5.12
C TYR A 126 -2.62 -24.68 3.65
N LEU A 127 -3.61 -25.53 3.34
CA LEU A 127 -4.17 -25.69 2.01
C LEU A 127 -5.47 -24.89 1.78
N ASP A 128 -5.96 -24.14 2.77
CA ASP A 128 -7.19 -23.35 2.59
C ASP A 128 -6.92 -22.20 1.60
N PRO A 129 -7.66 -22.16 0.47
CA PRO A 129 -7.51 -21.13 -0.55
C PRO A 129 -7.64 -19.69 -0.04
N PHE A 130 -8.31 -19.49 1.11
CA PHE A 130 -8.40 -18.20 1.78
C PHE A 130 -7.01 -17.63 2.12
N TYR A 131 -6.16 -18.40 2.81
CA TYR A 131 -4.84 -17.91 3.22
C TYR A 131 -3.94 -17.65 2.01
N THR A 132 -3.97 -18.53 1.01
CA THR A 132 -3.21 -18.31 -0.23
C THR A 132 -3.58 -16.98 -0.89
N ARG A 133 -4.88 -16.65 -0.94
CA ARG A 133 -5.34 -15.36 -1.49
C ARG A 133 -4.92 -14.18 -0.62
N PHE A 134 -5.01 -14.32 0.70
CA PHE A 134 -4.57 -13.29 1.63
C PHE A 134 -3.07 -12.97 1.45
N PHE A 135 -2.20 -13.98 1.52
CA PHE A 135 -0.75 -13.78 1.43
C PHE A 135 -0.29 -13.28 0.06
N LYS A 136 -0.92 -13.73 -1.03
CA LYS A 136 -0.63 -13.23 -2.39
C LYS A 136 -0.83 -11.72 -2.56
N ARG A 137 -1.54 -11.06 -1.64
CA ARG A 137 -1.83 -9.62 -1.69
C ARG A 137 -1.06 -8.86 -0.62
N MET A 138 -1.04 -9.39 0.60
CA MET A 138 -0.39 -8.75 1.73
C MET A 138 1.14 -8.78 1.60
N ILE A 139 1.74 -9.87 1.09
CA ILE A 139 3.20 -9.97 0.96
C ILE A 139 3.75 -8.95 -0.05
N PRO A 140 3.21 -8.82 -1.28
CA PRO A 140 3.68 -7.80 -2.20
C PRO A 140 3.53 -6.38 -1.64
N ALA A 141 2.41 -6.08 -0.97
CA ALA A 141 2.21 -4.79 -0.33
C ALA A 141 3.26 -4.52 0.76
N LEU A 142 3.55 -5.52 1.60
CA LEU A 142 4.57 -5.42 2.65
C LEU A 142 5.97 -5.18 2.06
N ILE A 143 6.36 -6.00 1.07
CA ILE A 143 7.68 -5.87 0.42
C ILE A 143 7.82 -4.48 -0.19
N PHE A 144 6.80 -4.02 -0.91
CA PHE A 144 6.85 -2.72 -1.56
C PHE A 144 6.96 -1.58 -0.55
N SER A 145 6.19 -1.61 0.54
CA SER A 145 6.30 -0.62 1.61
C SER A 145 7.67 -0.65 2.30
N LEU A 146 8.25 -1.84 2.54
CA LEU A 146 9.58 -1.96 3.13
C LEU A 146 10.70 -1.39 2.24
N ILE A 147 10.62 -1.59 0.92
CA ILE A 147 11.57 -0.99 -0.02
C ILE A 147 11.57 0.54 0.14
N PHE A 148 10.39 1.14 0.21
CA PHE A 148 10.23 2.59 0.32
C PHE A 148 10.59 3.16 1.70
N VAL A 149 10.54 2.35 2.77
CA VAL A 149 11.08 2.70 4.08
C VAL A 149 12.60 2.77 4.05
N GLY A 150 13.25 1.87 3.30
CA GLY A 150 14.70 1.79 3.22
C GLY A 150 15.37 2.93 2.44
N ILE A 151 14.61 3.69 1.65
CA ILE A 151 15.12 4.83 0.87
C ILE A 151 14.84 6.10 1.67
N SER A 152 15.83 6.98 1.88
CA SER A 152 15.61 8.25 2.58
C SER A 152 14.73 9.21 1.76
N SER A 153 13.95 10.06 2.44
CA SER A 153 13.22 11.17 1.82
C SER A 153 14.16 12.08 1.02
N ALA A 154 15.39 12.28 1.52
CA ALA A 154 16.41 13.08 0.85
C ALA A 154 16.86 12.44 -0.48
N ASP A 155 17.06 11.12 -0.49
CA ASP A 155 17.46 10.39 -1.69
C ASP A 155 16.35 10.40 -2.74
N LEU A 156 15.09 10.15 -2.33
CA LEU A 156 13.95 10.25 -3.23
C LEU A 156 13.82 11.66 -3.82
N TYR A 157 13.98 12.68 -2.98
CA TYR A 157 13.94 14.07 -3.44
C TYR A 157 15.03 14.36 -4.47
N TYR A 158 16.27 13.95 -4.18
CA TYR A 158 17.41 14.12 -5.07
C TYR A 158 17.20 13.40 -6.41
N ILE A 159 16.67 12.18 -6.39
CA ILE A 159 16.36 11.43 -7.60
C ILE A 159 15.30 12.16 -8.45
N TYR A 160 14.26 12.70 -7.83
CA TYR A 160 13.18 13.40 -8.54
C TYR A 160 13.55 14.80 -9.03
N THR A 161 14.58 15.41 -8.47
CA THR A 161 15.03 16.77 -8.84
C THR A 161 16.37 16.77 -9.56
N LYS A 162 16.83 15.61 -10.03
CA LYS A 162 18.12 15.47 -10.72
C LYS A 162 18.26 16.38 -11.93
N ASP A 163 17.15 16.68 -12.61
CA ASP A 163 17.14 17.53 -13.80
C ASP A 163 17.05 19.05 -13.47
N ASN A 164 16.90 19.42 -12.19
CA ASN A 164 16.91 20.80 -11.70
C ASN A 164 17.89 21.00 -10.51
N PRO A 165 19.18 21.23 -10.78
CA PRO A 165 20.23 21.27 -9.74
C PRO A 165 20.05 22.40 -8.71
N GLU A 166 19.48 23.55 -9.10
CA GLU A 166 19.24 24.68 -8.18
C GLU A 166 18.16 24.38 -7.13
N GLU A 167 17.21 23.50 -7.45
CA GLU A 167 16.16 23.09 -6.53
C GLU A 167 16.65 22.00 -5.57
N ALA A 168 17.49 21.09 -6.07
CA ALA A 168 18.16 20.07 -5.27
C ALA A 168 19.06 20.71 -4.18
N GLU A 169 19.86 21.73 -4.51
CA GLU A 169 20.75 22.39 -3.55
C GLU A 169 19.99 23.17 -2.46
N ARG A 170 18.95 23.91 -2.84
CA ARG A 170 18.14 24.68 -1.87
C ARG A 170 17.48 23.76 -0.83
N ILE A 171 17.12 22.55 -1.23
CA ILE A 171 16.40 21.63 -0.37
C ILE A 171 17.35 20.77 0.46
N LYS A 172 18.52 20.42 -0.08
CA LYS A 172 19.62 19.85 0.72
C LYS A 172 19.97 20.76 1.89
N GLN A 173 20.17 22.05 1.64
CA GLN A 173 20.45 23.03 2.70
C GLN A 173 19.30 23.15 3.72
N LYS A 174 18.05 23.03 3.27
CA LYS A 174 16.87 23.10 4.15
C LYS A 174 16.74 21.86 5.04
N MET A 175 17.10 20.68 4.53
CA MET A 175 17.10 19.43 5.29
C MET A 175 18.27 19.38 6.28
N GLU A 176 19.47 19.77 5.88
CA GLU A 176 20.64 19.87 6.77
C GLU A 176 20.39 20.81 7.95
N ARG A 177 19.72 21.95 7.71
CA ARG A 177 19.32 22.87 8.79
C ARG A 177 18.33 22.23 9.77
N ARG A 178 17.33 21.48 9.28
CA ARG A 178 16.35 20.81 10.14
C ARG A 178 16.97 19.70 10.99
N GLU A 179 17.93 18.95 10.45
CA GLU A 179 18.66 17.94 11.23
C GLU A 179 19.55 18.59 12.29
N ALA A 180 20.23 19.70 11.97
CA ALA A 180 21.00 20.46 12.93
C ALA A 180 20.15 21.05 14.07
N GLU A 181 18.91 21.46 13.77
CA GLU A 181 17.93 21.92 14.78
C GLU A 181 17.40 20.77 15.64
N ARG A 182 17.24 19.56 15.08
CA ARG A 182 16.77 18.38 15.82
C ARG A 182 17.79 17.82 16.81
N ASN A 183 19.08 18.09 16.56
CA ASN A 183 20.21 17.60 17.35
C ASN A 183 20.69 18.61 18.42
N ARG A 184 20.02 19.76 18.56
CA ARG A 184 20.23 20.75 19.63
C ARG A 184 19.17 20.61 20.71
#